data_AF-A0A7H4PXN4-F1
#
_entry.id   AF-A0A7H4PXN4-F1
#
_cell.length_a   1.000
_cell.length_b   1.000
_cell.length_c   1.000
_cell.angle_alpha   90.00
_cell.angle_beta   90.00
_cell.angle_gamma   90.00
#
_symmetry.space_group_name_H-M   'P 1'
#
loop_
_entity.id
_entity.type
_entity.pdbx_description
1 polymer ?
#
loop_
_entity_poly.entity_id
_entity_poly.type
_entity_poly.pdbx_seq_one_letter_code
_entity_poly.pdbx_strand_id
1 'polypeptide(L)'
;MSVRKPQVSRTSHHRSRRNRSRSTPVRTAAGDAPVIAPILEIESLDMEARGVGRTVNEDGEPGKVIFVEGALPGERVSYLSYRKKSKFEQATMVEVLRESVIRTKPQCRFFGTCGGCSMQHLDIRAQIAVKQRVLEDNLSHLAKLRPETVFRPIHGPSWGYRYRARLTVRDIEKKGGVLIGFHEKKSSYVADMTSCEVLPPHVSAMLVPMRRLVEGLSIRDRLPQIEVAVGASVTALVLRVLEPINAADEQLLRDFADAHNVQFWLQSKGPETVTPFYPLDAQLDYTLPEYDIRMPFRPTDFTQVNHPINRVLVSRALRLLAPAATDRVLDLFCGIGNFTLPLARVAREVVGIEGSEVLTARALANAEANGVAGHTSFACRNLFEVTADDLRALGHFDRFLIDPPREGALAVAKALAEIARSGDGPLPKRMVYVSCNPATLARDAGLLVHEAGYRLKGAGVVNMFPHTSHVESIALFERD
;
A
#
# COMPACT_ATOMS: atom_id res chain seq x y z
N MET A 1 -14.63 -26.19 -80.59
CA MET A 1 -15.34 -27.05 -79.62
C MET A 1 -15.88 -26.16 -78.50
N SER A 2 -17.10 -25.66 -78.64
CA SER A 2 -18.31 -26.12 -77.94
C SER A 2 -18.30 -25.80 -76.42
N VAL A 3 -18.79 -24.62 -76.02
CA VAL A 3 -20.11 -24.29 -75.38
C VAL A 3 -20.19 -24.58 -73.86
N ARG A 4 -20.27 -23.53 -73.01
CA ARG A 4 -21.45 -23.13 -72.19
C ARG A 4 -21.11 -22.00 -71.16
N LYS A 5 -21.91 -20.93 -71.20
CA LYS A 5 -22.15 -19.86 -70.18
C LYS A 5 -23.39 -20.25 -69.31
N PRO A 6 -24.00 -19.41 -68.43
CA PRO A 6 -23.56 -18.37 -67.44
C PRO A 6 -24.24 -18.58 -66.03
N GLN A 7 -24.02 -17.84 -64.92
CA GLN A 7 -24.69 -16.56 -64.55
C GLN A 7 -24.39 -16.11 -63.08
N VAL A 8 -24.14 -14.78 -62.91
CA VAL A 8 -24.79 -13.79 -62.00
C VAL A 8 -24.56 -13.79 -60.46
N SER A 9 -23.97 -12.68 -59.93
CA SER A 9 -24.58 -11.64 -59.04
C SER A 9 -23.54 -10.95 -58.11
N ARG A 10 -23.30 -9.64 -58.28
CA ARG A 10 -23.77 -8.46 -57.48
C ARG A 10 -23.03 -8.23 -56.14
N THR A 11 -22.03 -7.34 -56.09
CA THR A 11 -22.05 -5.87 -55.84
C THR A 11 -22.09 -5.41 -54.37
N SER A 12 -21.08 -4.59 -54.06
CA SER A 12 -20.84 -3.71 -52.90
C SER A 12 -22.02 -2.88 -52.40
N HIS A 13 -22.05 -2.52 -51.11
CA HIS A 13 -22.31 -1.15 -50.66
C HIS A 13 -22.01 -0.87 -49.17
N HIS A 14 -21.51 0.36 -48.97
CA HIS A 14 -21.52 1.18 -47.76
C HIS A 14 -22.73 0.98 -46.84
N ARG A 15 -22.51 1.07 -45.52
CA ARG A 15 -23.56 1.51 -44.58
C ARG A 15 -23.06 2.60 -43.63
N SER A 16 -23.93 3.58 -43.49
CA SER A 16 -23.76 4.88 -42.87
C SER A 16 -23.97 4.87 -41.38
N ARG A 17 -23.48 5.96 -40.76
CA ARG A 17 -23.80 6.45 -39.44
C ARG A 17 -25.31 6.42 -39.16
N ARG A 18 -25.69 5.90 -37.98
CA ARG A 18 -26.99 6.19 -37.36
C ARG A 18 -26.79 6.85 -36.01
N ASN A 19 -27.15 8.13 -36.01
CA ASN A 19 -27.57 8.95 -34.89
C ASN A 19 -28.59 8.18 -34.03
N ARG A 20 -28.40 8.12 -32.71
CA ARG A 20 -29.50 7.85 -31.76
C ARG A 20 -29.59 8.99 -30.77
N SER A 21 -30.77 9.58 -30.80
CA SER A 21 -31.28 10.75 -30.12
C SER A 21 -31.30 10.63 -28.60
N ARG A 22 -31.16 11.80 -27.97
CA ARG A 22 -31.47 12.10 -26.58
C ARG A 22 -32.78 11.44 -26.11
N SER A 23 -32.73 10.75 -24.97
CA SER A 23 -33.90 10.39 -24.17
C SER A 23 -33.88 11.15 -22.85
N THR A 24 -34.80 12.10 -22.71
CA THR A 24 -35.24 12.69 -21.44
C THR A 24 -35.80 11.61 -20.51
N PRO A 25 -35.73 11.75 -19.18
CA PRO A 25 -36.05 10.68 -18.25
C PRO A 25 -37.56 10.48 -18.15
N VAL A 26 -38.00 9.23 -18.36
CA VAL A 26 -39.35 8.79 -18.07
C VAL A 26 -39.52 8.74 -16.55
N ARG A 27 -40.43 9.55 -15.99
CA ARG A 27 -40.97 9.33 -14.65
C ARG A 27 -41.77 8.03 -14.67
N THR A 28 -41.24 6.99 -14.07
CA THR A 28 -42.02 5.82 -13.67
C THR A 28 -42.48 6.02 -12.24
N ALA A 29 -43.77 6.31 -12.07
CA ALA A 29 -44.49 6.01 -10.85
C ALA A 29 -45.16 4.64 -11.05
N ALA A 30 -44.67 3.61 -10.37
CA ALA A 30 -45.36 2.36 -10.10
C ALA A 30 -44.68 1.72 -8.89
N GLY A 31 -45.47 1.31 -7.90
CA GLY A 31 -45.03 0.99 -6.54
C GLY A 31 -44.08 -0.20 -6.46
N ASP A 32 -42.95 0.03 -5.80
CA ASP A 32 -42.21 -1.03 -5.14
C ASP A 32 -42.77 -1.17 -3.72
N ALA A 33 -43.23 -2.37 -3.36
CA ALA A 33 -43.31 -2.77 -1.96
C ALA A 33 -41.95 -2.47 -1.30
N PRO A 34 -41.90 -1.96 -0.05
CA PRO A 34 -40.62 -1.66 0.58
C PRO A 34 -39.77 -2.92 0.54
N VAL A 35 -38.63 -2.86 -0.15
CA VAL A 35 -37.63 -3.93 -0.14
C VAL A 35 -37.15 -3.99 1.31
N ILE A 36 -37.70 -4.93 2.08
CA ILE A 36 -37.26 -5.15 3.46
C ILE A 36 -35.82 -5.65 3.35
N ALA A 37 -34.87 -4.78 3.69
CA ALA A 37 -33.47 -5.12 3.67
C ALA A 37 -33.26 -6.29 4.65
N PRO A 38 -32.74 -7.44 4.18
CA PRO A 38 -32.50 -8.59 5.05
C PRO A 38 -31.60 -8.22 6.23
N ILE A 39 -31.83 -8.88 7.36
CA ILE A 39 -31.10 -8.64 8.61
C ILE A 39 -30.04 -9.72 8.79
N LEU A 40 -28.86 -9.33 9.28
CA LEU A 40 -27.74 -10.23 9.54
C LEU A 40 -27.06 -9.87 10.87
N GLU A 41 -26.66 -10.91 11.60
CA GLU A 41 -25.72 -10.79 12.72
C GLU A 41 -24.29 -10.90 12.17
N ILE A 42 -23.43 -9.96 12.54
CA ILE A 42 -22.04 -9.93 12.09
C ILE A 42 -21.15 -10.61 13.11
N GLU A 43 -20.43 -11.64 12.66
CA GLU A 43 -19.61 -12.51 13.52
C GLU A 43 -18.15 -12.07 13.55
N SER A 44 -17.61 -11.62 12.41
CA SER A 44 -16.18 -11.33 12.25
C SER A 44 -15.92 -10.29 11.16
N LEU A 45 -14.64 -10.00 10.90
CA LEU A 45 -14.20 -9.15 9.79
C LEU A 45 -13.28 -9.96 8.87
N ASP A 46 -13.37 -9.68 7.57
CA ASP A 46 -12.41 -10.19 6.60
C ASP A 46 -11.17 -9.28 6.47
N MET A 47 -10.22 -9.66 5.60
CA MET A 47 -8.99 -8.89 5.35
C MET A 47 -9.23 -7.51 4.69
N GLU A 48 -10.42 -7.26 4.15
CA GLU A 48 -10.82 -5.96 3.59
C GLU A 48 -11.58 -5.12 4.62
N ALA A 49 -11.69 -5.60 5.87
CA ALA A 49 -12.46 -5.03 6.96
C ALA A 49 -13.97 -4.92 6.65
N ARG A 50 -14.52 -5.93 5.95
CA ARG A 50 -15.96 -6.11 5.77
C ARG A 50 -16.50 -7.03 6.85
N GLY A 51 -17.68 -6.71 7.38
CA GLY A 51 -18.42 -7.59 8.28
C GLY A 51 -18.71 -8.92 7.60
N VAL A 52 -18.47 -10.02 8.29
CA VAL A 52 -18.78 -11.37 7.83
C VAL A 52 -19.87 -11.92 8.73
N GLY A 53 -20.99 -12.32 8.13
CA GLY A 53 -22.04 -13.08 8.80
C GLY A 53 -22.54 -14.20 7.90
N ARG A 54 -23.33 -15.12 8.46
CA ARG A 54 -23.95 -16.21 7.73
C ARG A 54 -25.46 -16.15 7.87
N THR A 55 -26.16 -16.40 6.76
CA THR A 55 -27.61 -16.64 6.84
C THR A 55 -27.87 -17.93 7.59
N VAL A 56 -29.05 -18.06 8.20
CA VAL A 56 -29.51 -19.31 8.80
C VAL A 56 -30.53 -19.91 7.85
N ASN A 57 -30.36 -21.18 7.48
CA ASN A 57 -31.34 -21.89 6.64
C ASN A 57 -32.58 -22.25 7.48
N GLU A 58 -33.68 -22.68 6.84
CA GLU A 58 -34.91 -23.08 7.53
C GLU A 58 -34.68 -24.19 8.58
N ASP A 59 -33.69 -25.05 8.35
CA ASP A 59 -33.29 -26.14 9.24
C ASP A 59 -32.37 -25.70 10.40
N GLY A 60 -32.06 -24.41 10.53
CA GLY A 60 -31.19 -23.88 11.58
C GLY A 60 -29.68 -23.95 11.29
N GLU A 61 -29.30 -24.57 10.17
CA GLU A 61 -27.88 -24.73 9.77
C GLU A 61 -27.27 -23.45 9.17
N PRO A 62 -25.95 -23.22 9.30
CA PRO A 62 -25.26 -22.10 8.70
C PRO A 62 -25.35 -22.15 7.17
N GLY A 63 -26.00 -21.16 6.60
CA GLY A 63 -26.16 -20.99 5.17
C GLY A 63 -25.03 -20.20 4.54
N LYS A 64 -25.41 -19.23 3.71
CA LYS A 64 -24.53 -18.51 2.81
C LYS A 64 -23.73 -17.44 3.55
N VAL A 65 -22.46 -17.25 3.18
CA VAL A 65 -21.61 -16.20 3.74
C VAL A 65 -21.91 -14.86 3.09
N ILE A 66 -22.13 -13.83 3.89
CA ILE A 66 -22.42 -12.46 3.42
C ILE A 66 -21.31 -11.54 3.92
N PHE A 67 -20.67 -10.82 2.99
CA PHE A 67 -19.69 -9.79 3.27
C PHE A 67 -20.38 -8.42 3.23
N VAL A 68 -20.48 -7.74 4.37
CA VAL A 68 -21.22 -6.48 4.55
C VAL A 68 -20.25 -5.34 4.81
N GLU A 69 -20.16 -4.41 3.85
CA GLU A 69 -19.34 -3.21 3.98
C GLU A 69 -19.93 -2.24 5.01
N GLY A 70 -19.06 -1.78 5.92
CA GLY A 70 -19.43 -0.81 6.96
C GLY A 70 -20.05 -1.42 8.21
N ALA A 71 -20.18 -2.74 8.29
CA ALA A 71 -20.69 -3.46 9.47
C ALA A 71 -19.54 -4.10 10.27
N LEU A 72 -19.73 -4.20 11.59
CA LEU A 72 -18.70 -4.63 12.55
C LEU A 72 -19.14 -5.88 13.35
N PRO A 73 -18.21 -6.66 13.92
CA PRO A 73 -18.52 -7.81 14.76
C PRO A 73 -19.40 -7.44 15.96
N GLY A 74 -20.40 -8.28 16.24
CA GLY A 74 -21.40 -8.08 17.30
C GLY A 74 -22.60 -7.23 16.87
N GLU A 75 -22.59 -6.66 15.67
CA GLU A 75 -23.70 -5.86 15.16
C GLU A 75 -24.81 -6.72 14.58
N ARG A 76 -26.03 -6.21 14.73
CA ARG A 76 -27.19 -6.65 13.96
C ARG A 76 -27.51 -5.57 12.95
N VAL A 77 -27.42 -5.87 11.66
CA VAL A 77 -27.55 -4.86 10.60
C VAL A 77 -28.54 -5.29 9.53
N SER A 78 -29.18 -4.32 8.89
CA SER A 78 -29.85 -4.55 7.60
C SER A 78 -28.86 -4.27 6.45
N TYR A 79 -28.94 -5.01 5.37
CA TYR A 79 -27.99 -4.92 4.26
C TYR A 79 -28.63 -4.99 2.88
N LEU A 80 -27.94 -4.42 1.88
CA LEU A 80 -28.32 -4.52 0.48
C LEU A 80 -27.19 -5.16 -0.34
N SER A 81 -27.46 -6.33 -0.91
CA SER A 81 -26.51 -7.05 -1.75
C SER A 81 -26.39 -6.42 -3.13
N TYR A 82 -25.18 -6.01 -3.50
CA TYR A 82 -24.87 -5.53 -4.86
C TYR A 82 -24.23 -6.64 -5.73
N ARG A 83 -23.77 -7.73 -5.11
CA ARG A 83 -23.24 -8.90 -5.85
C ARG A 83 -23.65 -10.19 -5.16
N LYS A 84 -24.33 -11.08 -5.89
CA LYS A 84 -24.76 -12.39 -5.41
C LYS A 84 -24.08 -13.50 -6.20
N LYS A 85 -23.48 -14.47 -5.49
CA LYS A 85 -22.95 -15.73 -6.03
C LYS A 85 -23.60 -16.90 -5.30
N SER A 86 -23.35 -18.16 -5.68
CA SER A 86 -23.97 -19.32 -5.00
C SER A 86 -23.49 -19.47 -3.56
N LYS A 87 -22.18 -19.33 -3.32
CA LYS A 87 -21.55 -19.53 -2.00
C LYS A 87 -21.46 -18.27 -1.13
N PHE A 88 -21.52 -17.08 -1.74
CA PHE A 88 -21.36 -15.83 -1.00
C PHE A 88 -22.11 -14.65 -1.62
N GLU A 89 -22.32 -13.60 -0.84
CA GLU A 89 -22.79 -12.29 -1.30
C GLU A 89 -21.86 -11.16 -0.85
N GLN A 90 -21.82 -10.09 -1.62
CA GLN A 90 -21.25 -8.82 -1.20
C GLN A 90 -22.36 -7.78 -1.11
N ALA A 91 -22.37 -7.07 0.01
CA ALA A 91 -23.42 -6.16 0.38
C ALA A 91 -22.87 -4.90 1.04
N THR A 92 -23.70 -3.87 1.08
CA THR A 92 -23.46 -2.65 1.85
C THR A 92 -24.46 -2.59 2.99
N MET A 93 -24.00 -2.22 4.18
CA MET A 93 -24.87 -1.96 5.32
C MET A 93 -25.83 -0.81 5.01
N VAL A 94 -27.11 -0.99 5.32
CA VAL A 94 -28.15 0.04 5.19
C VAL A 94 -28.39 0.70 6.54
N GLU A 95 -28.65 -0.10 7.57
CA GLU A 95 -28.95 0.39 8.92
C GLU A 95 -28.32 -0.53 9.98
N VAL A 96 -27.87 0.07 11.08
CA VAL A 96 -27.44 -0.65 12.28
C VAL A 96 -28.64 -0.77 13.23
N LEU A 97 -29.13 -1.99 13.44
CA LEU A 97 -30.25 -2.29 14.34
C LEU A 97 -29.77 -2.52 15.78
N ARG A 98 -28.55 -3.05 15.93
CA ARG A 98 -27.84 -3.13 17.21
C ARG A 98 -26.37 -2.78 16.96
N GLU A 99 -25.92 -1.71 17.57
CA GLU A 99 -24.55 -1.20 17.44
C GLU A 99 -23.57 -2.04 18.28
N SER A 100 -22.34 -2.20 17.78
CA SER A 100 -21.27 -2.87 18.50
C SER A 100 -20.52 -1.90 19.40
N VAL A 101 -20.05 -2.38 20.55
CA VAL A 101 -19.28 -1.59 21.54
C VAL A 101 -17.95 -1.05 21.00
N ILE A 102 -17.46 -1.62 19.90
CA ILE A 102 -16.22 -1.18 19.23
C ILE A 102 -16.50 -0.22 18.07
N ARG A 103 -17.77 0.13 17.78
CA ARG A 103 -18.09 1.17 16.79
C ARG A 103 -17.69 2.53 17.34
N THR A 104 -17.16 3.37 16.47
CA THR A 104 -16.91 4.78 16.74
C THR A 104 -17.40 5.65 15.59
N LYS A 105 -17.62 6.94 15.87
CA LYS A 105 -17.98 7.90 14.85
C LYS A 105 -16.72 8.27 14.04
N PRO A 106 -16.71 8.09 12.71
CA PRO A 106 -15.60 8.55 11.87
C PRO A 106 -15.32 10.05 12.08
N GLN A 107 -14.03 10.42 12.18
CA GLN A 107 -13.63 11.83 12.30
C GLN A 107 -13.65 12.54 10.94
N CYS A 108 -13.31 11.82 9.86
CA CYS A 108 -13.33 12.38 8.51
C CYS A 108 -14.77 12.51 8.02
N ARG A 109 -15.19 13.73 7.70
CA ARG A 109 -16.51 14.00 7.10
C ARG A 109 -16.71 13.34 5.73
N PHE A 110 -15.62 13.00 5.04
CA PHE A 110 -15.63 12.34 3.73
C PHE A 110 -15.58 10.81 3.83
N PHE A 111 -15.50 10.26 5.05
CA PHE A 111 -15.58 8.82 5.25
C PHE A 111 -16.94 8.29 4.77
N GLY A 112 -16.92 7.17 4.05
CA GLY A 112 -18.10 6.63 3.37
C GLY A 112 -18.08 6.91 1.87
N THR A 113 -17.67 8.12 1.45
CA THR A 113 -17.53 8.50 0.04
C THR A 113 -16.11 8.31 -0.47
N CYS A 114 -15.12 8.84 0.25
CA CYS A 114 -13.70 8.70 -0.08
C CYS A 114 -13.24 7.23 0.05
N GLY A 115 -12.50 6.74 -0.94
CA GLY A 115 -11.94 5.38 -0.97
C GLY A 115 -10.67 5.19 -0.15
N GLY A 116 -10.13 6.24 0.46
CA GLY A 116 -8.83 6.19 1.16
C GLY A 116 -8.85 5.46 2.51
N CYS A 117 -9.98 5.43 3.21
CA CYS A 117 -10.13 4.79 4.53
C CYS A 117 -11.30 3.80 4.53
N SER A 118 -11.10 2.63 5.15
CA SER A 118 -12.14 1.60 5.28
C SER A 118 -12.62 1.40 6.73
N MET A 119 -11.82 1.76 7.73
CA MET A 119 -12.04 1.35 9.13
C MET A 119 -12.28 2.51 10.12
N GLN A 120 -12.57 3.75 9.69
CA GLN A 120 -12.75 4.86 10.65
C GLN A 120 -13.97 4.70 11.57
N HIS A 121 -14.90 3.82 11.22
CA HIS A 121 -16.06 3.49 12.06
C HIS A 121 -15.74 2.44 13.13
N LEU A 122 -14.51 1.89 13.16
CA LEU A 122 -14.03 0.94 14.15
C LEU A 122 -13.04 1.63 15.09
N ASP A 123 -13.17 1.44 16.41
CA ASP A 123 -12.21 1.92 17.39
C ASP A 123 -10.77 1.52 17.04
N ILE A 124 -9.81 2.42 17.26
CA ILE A 124 -8.42 2.21 16.83
C ILE A 124 -7.77 1.00 17.49
N ARG A 125 -8.08 0.69 18.75
CA ARG A 125 -7.54 -0.49 19.44
C ARG A 125 -8.13 -1.76 18.85
N ALA A 126 -9.43 -1.74 18.53
CA ALA A 126 -10.09 -2.83 17.84
C ALA A 126 -9.55 -3.02 16.41
N GLN A 127 -9.21 -1.96 15.69
CA GLN A 127 -8.54 -2.07 14.38
C GLN A 127 -7.24 -2.86 14.49
N ILE A 128 -6.39 -2.54 15.49
CA ILE A 128 -5.12 -3.24 15.70
C ILE A 128 -5.36 -4.71 16.04
N ALA A 129 -6.32 -5.01 16.92
CA ALA A 129 -6.66 -6.39 17.29
C ALA A 129 -7.15 -7.21 16.08
N VAL A 130 -8.00 -6.62 15.23
CA VAL A 130 -8.47 -7.28 14.00
C VAL A 130 -7.32 -7.56 13.04
N LYS A 131 -6.41 -6.59 12.83
CA LYS A 131 -5.22 -6.81 11.99
C LYS A 131 -4.33 -7.91 12.53
N GLN A 132 -4.12 -7.94 13.85
CA GLN A 132 -3.37 -8.99 14.53
C GLN A 132 -4.02 -10.37 14.30
N ARG A 133 -5.35 -10.44 14.40
CA ARG A 133 -6.09 -11.66 14.11
C ARG A 133 -5.94 -12.12 12.67
N VAL A 134 -5.96 -11.20 11.70
CA VAL A 134 -5.74 -11.53 10.28
C VAL A 134 -4.36 -12.18 10.07
N LEU A 135 -3.30 -11.69 10.71
CA LEU A 135 -1.99 -12.33 10.63
C LEU A 135 -2.01 -13.76 11.19
N GLU A 136 -2.58 -13.94 12.38
CA GLU A 136 -2.68 -15.25 13.05
C GLU A 136 -3.51 -16.26 12.24
N ASP A 137 -4.63 -15.83 11.67
CA ASP A 137 -5.47 -16.67 10.83
C ASP A 137 -4.76 -17.07 9.53
N ASN A 138 -3.99 -16.18 8.90
CA ASN A 138 -3.20 -16.53 7.72
C ASN A 138 -2.08 -17.54 8.05
N LEU A 139 -1.32 -17.31 9.12
CA LEU A 139 -0.27 -18.24 9.57
C LEU A 139 -0.84 -19.62 9.90
N SER A 140 -1.94 -19.68 10.65
CA SER A 140 -2.55 -20.94 11.07
C SER A 140 -3.25 -21.68 9.92
N HIS A 141 -4.00 -20.99 9.07
CA HIS A 141 -4.78 -21.64 8.03
C HIS A 141 -3.95 -21.98 6.79
N LEU A 142 -3.09 -21.07 6.32
CA LEU A 142 -2.30 -21.24 5.09
C LEU A 142 -0.99 -22.00 5.35
N ALA A 143 -0.28 -21.67 6.43
CA ALA A 143 1.03 -22.24 6.72
C ALA A 143 1.01 -23.38 7.73
N LYS A 144 -0.11 -23.58 8.45
CA LYS A 144 -0.21 -24.49 9.60
C LYS A 144 0.81 -24.15 10.69
N LEU A 145 1.10 -22.86 10.86
CA LEU A 145 2.07 -22.34 11.82
C LEU A 145 1.38 -21.59 12.96
N ARG A 146 2.00 -21.64 14.14
CA ARG A 146 1.74 -20.72 15.24
C ARG A 146 3.09 -20.18 15.72
N PRO A 147 3.25 -18.85 15.86
CA PRO A 147 4.48 -18.30 16.40
C PRO A 147 4.65 -18.72 17.86
N GLU A 148 5.89 -18.99 18.29
CA GLU A 148 6.17 -19.29 19.71
C GLU A 148 5.80 -18.10 20.61
N THR A 149 6.02 -16.87 20.12
CA THR A 149 5.63 -15.62 20.79
C THR A 149 4.83 -14.72 19.87
N VAL A 150 3.63 -14.33 20.28
CA VAL A 150 2.88 -13.24 19.63
C VAL A 150 3.43 -11.92 20.12
N PHE A 151 4.00 -11.12 19.22
CA PHE A 151 4.56 -9.82 19.59
C PHE A 151 3.46 -8.80 19.87
N ARG A 152 3.72 -7.90 20.82
CA ARG A 152 2.89 -6.72 21.00
C ARG A 152 2.87 -5.92 19.68
N PRO A 153 1.69 -5.53 19.16
CA PRO A 153 1.59 -4.75 17.93
C PRO A 153 2.36 -3.44 18.00
N ILE A 154 3.06 -3.09 16.92
CA ILE A 154 3.62 -1.75 16.74
C ILE A 154 2.49 -0.83 16.31
N HIS A 155 2.26 0.24 17.06
CA HIS A 155 1.28 1.27 16.73
C HIS A 155 1.75 2.65 17.20
N GLY A 156 1.08 3.70 16.73
CA GLY A 156 1.48 5.08 16.93
C GLY A 156 0.36 6.03 16.50
N PRO A 157 0.67 7.24 16.01
CA PRO A 157 -0.35 8.20 15.60
C PRO A 157 -1.31 7.60 14.56
N SER A 158 -2.61 7.73 14.82
CA SER A 158 -3.67 7.27 13.91
C SER A 158 -4.09 8.34 12.89
N TRP A 159 -3.74 9.59 13.15
CA TRP A 159 -4.06 10.76 12.34
C TRP A 159 -2.79 11.54 12.00
N GLY A 160 -2.82 12.32 10.93
CA GLY A 160 -1.67 13.11 10.50
C GLY A 160 -0.42 12.30 10.14
N TYR A 161 -0.56 10.98 9.95
CA TYR A 161 0.57 10.06 9.84
C TYR A 161 1.05 9.86 8.40
N ARG A 162 0.20 10.17 7.41
CA ARG A 162 0.41 9.77 6.02
C ARG A 162 1.28 10.78 5.29
N TYR A 163 2.59 10.54 5.32
CA TYR A 163 3.62 11.43 4.77
C TYR A 163 3.79 11.25 3.26
N ARG A 164 3.05 10.30 2.66
CA ARG A 164 2.99 10.12 1.22
C ARG A 164 1.57 9.95 0.72
N ALA A 165 1.24 10.68 -0.34
CA ALA A 165 -0.05 10.59 -0.98
C ALA A 165 0.07 10.74 -2.49
N ARG A 166 -0.87 10.13 -3.20
CA ARG A 166 -1.10 10.39 -4.61
C ARG A 166 -2.51 10.95 -4.73
N LEU A 167 -2.60 12.22 -5.04
CA LEU A 167 -3.86 12.95 -5.19
C LEU A 167 -4.20 13.01 -6.68
N THR A 168 -5.39 12.55 -7.03
CA THR A 168 -5.93 12.70 -8.37
C THR A 168 -6.44 14.13 -8.54
N VAL A 169 -6.15 14.71 -9.70
CA VAL A 169 -6.63 16.03 -10.11
C VAL A 169 -7.61 15.84 -11.26
N ARG A 170 -8.77 16.49 -11.17
CA ARG A 170 -9.78 16.50 -12.23
C ARG A 170 -10.39 17.88 -12.36
N ASP A 171 -10.23 18.48 -13.53
CA ASP A 171 -11.02 19.63 -13.93
C ASP A 171 -12.42 19.19 -14.36
N ILE A 172 -13.46 19.76 -13.76
CA ILE A 172 -14.86 19.47 -14.08
C ILE A 172 -15.58 20.78 -14.36
N GLU A 173 -15.51 21.25 -15.61
CA GLU A 173 -16.15 22.50 -16.07
C GLU A 173 -17.62 22.61 -15.62
N LYS A 174 -18.39 21.50 -15.70
CA LYS A 174 -19.81 21.45 -15.32
C LYS A 174 -20.08 21.59 -13.82
N LYS A 175 -19.09 21.33 -12.96
CA LYS A 175 -19.18 21.50 -11.50
C LYS A 175 -18.43 22.75 -11.03
N GLY A 176 -17.94 23.57 -11.95
CA GLY A 176 -17.40 24.90 -11.66
C GLY A 176 -16.03 24.92 -10.99
N GLY A 177 -15.18 23.91 -11.18
CA GLY A 177 -13.81 23.98 -10.66
C GLY A 177 -13.02 22.68 -10.73
N VAL A 178 -11.81 22.74 -10.13
CA VAL A 178 -10.87 21.63 -10.04
C VAL A 178 -11.09 20.85 -8.75
N LEU A 179 -11.18 19.52 -8.87
CA LEU A 179 -11.15 18.59 -7.74
C LEU A 179 -9.76 18.01 -7.54
N ILE A 180 -9.31 18.02 -6.30
CA ILE A 180 -8.06 17.37 -5.86
C ILE A 180 -8.39 16.48 -4.67
N GLY A 181 -8.04 15.20 -4.77
CA GLY A 181 -8.29 14.24 -3.69
C GLY A 181 -8.05 12.80 -4.09
N PHE A 182 -8.57 11.88 -3.30
CA PHE A 182 -8.60 10.45 -3.62
C PHE A 182 -9.83 10.08 -4.44
N HIS A 183 -9.78 8.92 -5.09
CA HIS A 183 -10.96 8.35 -5.72
C HIS A 183 -12.04 7.99 -4.69
N GLU A 184 -13.29 8.10 -5.12
CA GLU A 184 -14.43 7.55 -4.40
C GLU A 184 -14.36 6.02 -4.31
N LYS A 185 -15.06 5.43 -3.35
CA LYS A 185 -15.12 3.98 -3.21
C LYS A 185 -15.62 3.33 -4.49
N LYS A 186 -14.85 2.38 -5.03
CA LYS A 186 -15.19 1.57 -6.23
C LYS A 186 -15.57 2.42 -7.45
N SER A 187 -14.98 3.61 -7.57
CA SER A 187 -15.34 4.59 -8.58
C SER A 187 -14.08 5.27 -9.12
N SER A 188 -14.12 5.72 -10.37
CA SER A 188 -13.06 6.56 -10.96
C SER A 188 -13.26 8.05 -10.67
N TYR A 189 -14.38 8.44 -10.06
CA TYR A 189 -14.65 9.80 -9.65
C TYR A 189 -13.75 10.20 -8.47
N VAL A 190 -13.35 11.46 -8.45
CA VAL A 190 -12.58 12.05 -7.35
C VAL A 190 -13.56 12.52 -6.29
N ALA A 191 -13.35 12.10 -5.04
CA ALA A 191 -14.16 12.54 -3.92
C ALA A 191 -13.90 14.03 -3.68
N ASP A 192 -14.98 14.81 -3.58
CA ASP A 192 -14.90 16.24 -3.31
C ASP A 192 -14.54 16.50 -1.84
N MET A 193 -13.25 16.37 -1.52
CA MET A 193 -12.72 16.53 -0.17
C MET A 193 -11.98 17.84 0.03
N THR A 194 -12.29 18.54 1.11
CA THR A 194 -11.63 19.81 1.49
C THR A 194 -10.62 19.64 2.61
N SER A 195 -10.54 18.44 3.19
CA SER A 195 -9.63 18.08 4.29
C SER A 195 -9.39 16.56 4.25
N CYS A 196 -8.28 16.12 4.83
CA CYS A 196 -7.98 14.71 5.02
C CYS A 196 -7.17 14.51 6.31
N GLU A 197 -7.81 13.93 7.32
CA GLU A 197 -7.33 13.84 8.69
C GLU A 197 -6.18 12.84 8.86
N VAL A 198 -5.97 11.95 7.88
CA VAL A 198 -4.81 11.05 7.87
C VAL A 198 -3.55 11.71 7.29
N LEU A 199 -3.70 12.77 6.48
CA LEU A 199 -2.57 13.56 6.01
C LEU A 199 -2.10 14.50 7.13
N PRO A 200 -0.81 14.85 7.21
CA PRO A 200 -0.32 15.88 8.11
C PRO A 200 -1.15 17.17 8.01
N PRO A 201 -1.40 17.87 9.13
CA PRO A 201 -2.29 19.04 9.16
C PRO A 201 -1.96 20.10 8.10
N HIS A 202 -0.67 20.37 7.86
CA HIS A 202 -0.23 21.34 6.85
C HIS A 202 -0.56 20.87 5.42
N VAL A 203 -0.43 19.57 5.12
CA VAL A 203 -0.82 19.01 3.82
C VAL A 203 -2.33 19.02 3.64
N SER A 204 -3.09 18.63 4.67
CA SER A 204 -4.56 18.67 4.62
C SER A 204 -5.07 20.11 4.39
N ALA A 205 -4.45 21.10 5.04
CA ALA A 205 -4.80 22.52 4.86
C ALA A 205 -4.53 23.03 3.44
N MET A 206 -3.58 22.42 2.72
CA MET A 206 -3.26 22.77 1.34
C MET A 206 -4.24 22.21 0.29
N LEU A 207 -5.17 21.31 0.63
CA LEU A 207 -6.06 20.70 -0.37
C LEU A 207 -6.88 21.73 -1.16
N VAL A 208 -7.48 22.71 -0.47
CA VAL A 208 -8.24 23.78 -1.14
C VAL A 208 -7.34 24.81 -1.83
N PRO A 209 -6.25 25.31 -1.20
CA PRO A 209 -5.25 26.12 -1.89
C PRO A 209 -4.71 25.50 -3.17
N MET A 210 -4.40 24.19 -3.17
CA MET A 210 -3.93 23.49 -4.37
C MET A 210 -4.97 23.48 -5.49
N ARG A 211 -6.28 23.39 -5.17
CA ARG A 211 -7.34 23.50 -6.19
C ARG A 211 -7.28 24.85 -6.90
N ARG A 212 -7.19 25.93 -6.10
CA ARG A 212 -7.09 27.30 -6.63
C ARG A 212 -5.83 27.53 -7.44
N LEU A 213 -4.70 26.97 -7.00
CA LEU A 213 -3.45 26.98 -7.75
C LEU A 213 -3.67 26.35 -9.13
N VAL A 214 -4.17 25.10 -9.16
CA VAL A 214 -4.38 24.37 -10.43
C VAL A 214 -5.41 25.07 -11.30
N GLU A 215 -6.48 25.65 -10.74
CA GLU A 215 -7.47 26.44 -11.50
C GLU A 215 -6.84 27.62 -12.26
N GLY A 216 -5.80 28.23 -11.68
CA GLY A 216 -5.05 29.32 -12.28
C GLY A 216 -3.99 28.91 -13.31
N LEU A 217 -3.61 27.63 -13.36
CA LEU A 217 -2.63 27.13 -14.33
C LEU A 217 -3.23 27.02 -15.73
N SER A 218 -2.45 27.37 -16.75
CA SER A 218 -2.83 27.21 -18.15
C SER A 218 -3.05 25.74 -18.55
N ILE A 219 -2.41 24.81 -17.82
CA ILE A 219 -2.43 23.37 -18.05
C ILE A 219 -3.39 22.59 -17.12
N ARG A 220 -4.42 23.23 -16.58
CA ARG A 220 -5.31 22.64 -15.56
C ARG A 220 -6.00 21.33 -15.96
N ASP A 221 -6.29 21.13 -17.25
CA ASP A 221 -6.87 19.90 -17.81
C ASP A 221 -5.79 18.87 -18.25
N ARG A 222 -4.51 19.24 -18.11
CA ARG A 222 -3.31 18.48 -18.48
C ARG A 222 -2.42 18.16 -17.28
N LEU A 223 -2.96 18.29 -16.06
CA LEU A 223 -2.30 17.94 -14.81
C LEU A 223 -3.15 16.91 -14.06
N PRO A 224 -3.07 15.59 -14.35
CA PRO A 224 -3.98 14.60 -13.77
C PRO A 224 -3.68 14.20 -12.32
N GLN A 225 -2.52 14.59 -11.78
CA GLN A 225 -2.03 14.03 -10.52
C GLN A 225 -1.04 14.94 -9.81
N ILE A 226 -1.13 14.97 -8.48
CA ILE A 226 -0.12 15.54 -7.56
C ILE A 226 0.33 14.43 -6.61
N GLU A 227 1.63 14.11 -6.61
CA GLU A 227 2.20 13.27 -5.56
C GLU A 227 2.74 14.14 -4.43
N VAL A 228 2.52 13.71 -3.19
CA VAL A 228 2.98 14.38 -1.99
C VAL A 228 3.99 13.49 -1.32
N ALA A 229 5.14 14.06 -0.94
CA ALA A 229 6.14 13.42 -0.11
C ALA A 229 6.60 14.41 0.98
N VAL A 230 6.37 14.06 2.25
CA VAL A 230 6.73 14.90 3.40
C VAL A 230 8.08 14.44 3.95
N GLY A 231 9.08 15.30 3.84
CA GLY A 231 10.38 15.13 4.50
C GLY A 231 10.41 15.76 5.89
N ALA A 232 11.58 15.74 6.52
CA ALA A 232 11.82 16.34 7.83
C ALA A 232 11.71 17.87 7.78
N SER A 233 12.19 18.49 6.71
CA SER A 233 12.32 19.96 6.57
C SER A 233 11.38 20.56 5.52
N VAL A 234 11.04 19.80 4.48
CA VAL A 234 10.28 20.27 3.32
C VAL A 234 9.23 19.24 2.90
N THR A 235 8.13 19.72 2.33
CA THR A 235 7.15 18.86 1.64
C THR A 235 7.31 19.01 0.15
N ALA A 236 7.56 17.91 -0.56
CA ALA A 236 7.61 17.92 -2.02
C ALA A 236 6.25 17.61 -2.62
N LEU A 237 5.92 18.34 -3.68
CA LEU A 237 4.76 18.17 -4.53
C LEU A 237 5.22 17.87 -5.96
N VAL A 238 4.98 16.65 -6.43
CA VAL A 238 5.29 16.25 -7.82
C VAL A 238 4.06 16.47 -8.67
N LEU A 239 4.15 17.41 -9.60
CA LEU A 239 3.09 17.69 -10.56
C LEU A 239 3.29 16.81 -11.80
N ARG A 240 2.32 15.94 -12.08
CA ARG A 240 2.29 15.22 -13.36
C ARG A 240 1.80 16.18 -14.44
N VAL A 241 2.72 16.76 -15.20
CA VAL A 241 2.42 17.72 -16.27
C VAL A 241 2.44 17.01 -17.63
N LEU A 242 1.34 17.03 -18.38
CA LEU A 242 1.26 16.41 -19.71
C LEU A 242 1.69 17.36 -20.83
N GLU A 243 1.75 18.66 -20.54
CA GLU A 243 2.19 19.73 -21.44
C GLU A 243 3.15 20.67 -20.68
N PRO A 244 4.07 21.38 -21.38
CA PRO A 244 4.97 22.33 -20.74
C PRO A 244 4.21 23.47 -20.07
N ILE A 245 4.69 23.89 -18.89
CA ILE A 245 4.20 25.10 -18.20
C ILE A 245 4.81 26.34 -18.85
N ASN A 246 4.07 27.46 -18.81
CA ASN A 246 4.55 28.77 -19.29
C ASN A 246 5.11 29.63 -18.13
N ALA A 247 5.66 30.80 -18.45
CA ALA A 247 6.25 31.69 -17.44
C ALA A 247 5.27 32.19 -16.36
N ALA A 248 3.98 32.34 -16.68
CA ALA A 248 2.97 32.72 -15.70
C ALA A 248 2.64 31.55 -14.75
N ASP A 249 2.55 30.33 -15.28
CA ASP A 249 2.40 29.11 -14.47
C ASP A 249 3.60 28.92 -13.54
N GLU A 250 4.82 29.13 -14.05
CA GLU A 250 6.04 29.07 -13.24
C GLU A 250 6.00 30.05 -12.06
N GLN A 251 5.53 31.28 -12.28
CA GLN A 251 5.40 32.26 -11.21
C GLN A 251 4.37 31.83 -10.17
N LEU A 252 3.21 31.32 -10.59
CA LEU A 252 2.18 30.80 -9.67
C LEU A 252 2.72 29.65 -8.80
N LEU A 253 3.52 28.75 -9.38
CA LEU A 253 4.16 27.66 -8.65
C LEU A 253 5.21 28.19 -7.65
N ARG A 254 6.00 29.20 -8.01
CA ARG A 254 6.99 29.82 -7.10
C ARG A 254 6.30 30.52 -5.93
N ASP A 255 5.30 31.34 -6.21
CA ASP A 255 4.54 32.05 -5.18
C ASP A 255 3.87 31.08 -4.20
N PHE A 256 3.31 29.98 -4.72
CA PHE A 256 2.72 28.94 -3.88
C PHE A 256 3.78 28.21 -3.03
N ALA A 257 4.94 27.89 -3.62
CA ALA A 257 6.04 27.25 -2.93
C ALA A 257 6.53 28.08 -1.74
N ASP A 258 6.73 29.38 -1.95
CA ASP A 258 7.18 30.31 -0.91
C ASP A 258 6.12 30.49 0.19
N ALA A 259 4.84 30.62 -0.20
CA ALA A 259 3.74 30.80 0.74
C ALA A 259 3.49 29.57 1.64
N HIS A 260 3.73 28.37 1.12
CA HIS A 260 3.41 27.11 1.80
C HIS A 260 4.61 26.29 2.25
N ASN A 261 5.84 26.77 2.00
CA ASN A 261 7.09 26.06 2.28
C ASN A 261 7.10 24.64 1.66
N VAL A 262 6.82 24.58 0.35
CA VAL A 262 6.82 23.33 -0.43
C VAL A 262 7.85 23.37 -1.56
N GLN A 263 8.30 22.19 -1.97
CA GLN A 263 9.15 22.02 -3.13
C GLN A 263 8.39 21.38 -4.28
N PHE A 264 8.29 22.08 -5.40
CA PHE A 264 7.72 21.53 -6.62
C PHE A 264 8.74 20.71 -7.40
N TRP A 265 8.25 19.57 -7.89
CA TRP A 265 8.91 18.73 -8.88
C TRP A 265 7.96 18.57 -10.06
N LEU A 266 8.49 18.45 -11.27
CA LEU A 266 7.71 18.27 -12.48
C LEU A 266 7.96 16.89 -13.07
N GLN A 267 6.89 16.22 -13.50
CA GLN A 267 6.92 14.92 -14.13
C GLN A 267 6.23 15.00 -15.50
N SER A 268 7.02 14.94 -16.58
CA SER A 268 6.50 15.05 -17.96
C SER A 268 6.07 13.72 -18.58
N LYS A 269 6.69 12.60 -18.19
CA LYS A 269 6.37 11.24 -18.64
C LYS A 269 6.37 10.24 -17.48
N GLY A 270 7.17 9.17 -17.56
CA GLY A 270 7.28 8.18 -16.50
C GLY A 270 8.05 8.71 -15.29
N PRO A 271 8.21 7.88 -14.24
CA PRO A 271 8.94 8.26 -13.02
C PRO A 271 10.37 8.75 -13.26
N GLU A 272 11.01 8.33 -14.35
CA GLU A 272 12.35 8.73 -14.78
C GLU A 272 12.46 10.20 -15.17
N THR A 273 11.34 10.85 -15.50
CA THR A 273 11.30 12.27 -15.92
C THR A 273 11.10 13.26 -14.78
N VAL A 274 11.07 12.77 -13.54
CA VAL A 274 10.84 13.60 -12.36
C VAL A 274 12.06 14.46 -12.07
N THR A 275 11.89 15.77 -12.13
CA THR A 275 12.96 16.76 -11.95
C THR A 275 12.54 17.84 -10.94
N PRO A 276 13.47 18.35 -10.11
CA PRO A 276 13.17 19.43 -9.18
C PRO A 276 12.92 20.73 -9.96
N PHE A 277 11.94 21.51 -9.53
CA PHE A 277 11.61 22.80 -10.14
C PHE A 277 11.95 23.97 -9.23
N TYR A 278 11.35 24.04 -8.04
CA TYR A 278 11.59 25.15 -7.11
C TYR A 278 11.07 24.82 -5.69
N PRO A 279 11.81 25.18 -4.62
CA PRO A 279 13.20 25.65 -4.63
C PRO A 279 14.18 24.49 -4.91
N LEU A 280 15.38 24.80 -5.41
CA LEU A 280 16.36 23.79 -5.86
C LEU A 280 17.34 23.35 -4.76
N ASP A 281 17.46 24.13 -3.69
CA ASP A 281 18.35 23.91 -2.55
C ASP A 281 17.70 23.09 -1.41
N ALA A 282 16.40 22.83 -1.50
CA ALA A 282 15.70 21.98 -0.54
C ALA A 282 15.97 20.48 -0.80
N GLN A 283 16.27 19.75 0.26
CA GLN A 283 16.49 18.30 0.24
C GLN A 283 15.39 17.58 1.04
N LEU A 284 14.75 16.61 0.40
CA LEU A 284 13.86 15.67 1.08
C LEU A 284 14.67 14.61 1.82
N ASP A 285 14.35 14.43 3.09
CA ASP A 285 14.90 13.36 3.89
C ASP A 285 13.94 12.96 5.02
N TYR A 286 14.17 11.78 5.59
CA TYR A 286 13.66 11.41 6.90
C TYR A 286 14.79 10.90 7.77
N THR A 287 14.59 10.90 9.09
CA THR A 287 15.64 10.50 10.03
C THR A 287 15.27 9.23 10.78
N LEU A 288 16.31 8.46 11.14
CA LEU A 288 16.27 7.32 12.05
C LEU A 288 17.21 7.63 13.23
N PRO A 289 16.74 8.40 14.24
CA PRO A 289 17.61 9.01 15.24
C PRO A 289 18.39 8.01 16.11
N GLU A 290 17.84 6.81 16.38
CA GLU A 290 18.49 5.78 17.21
C GLU A 290 19.83 5.31 16.63
N TYR A 291 20.04 5.46 15.33
CA TYR A 291 21.23 5.00 14.61
C TYR A 291 22.02 6.16 13.98
N ASP A 292 21.65 7.41 14.29
CA ASP A 292 22.23 8.61 13.67
C ASP A 292 22.27 8.50 12.13
N ILE A 293 21.12 8.17 11.55
CA ILE A 293 20.93 8.05 10.11
C ILE A 293 19.95 9.13 9.62
N ARG A 294 20.38 9.86 8.59
CA ARG A 294 19.53 10.72 7.76
C ARG A 294 19.38 10.06 6.39
N MET A 295 18.16 9.96 5.89
CA MET A 295 17.84 9.27 4.65
C MET A 295 17.36 10.26 3.60
N PRO A 296 18.27 10.90 2.83
CA PRO A 296 17.88 11.59 1.61
C PRO A 296 17.11 10.66 0.66
N PHE A 297 16.04 11.15 0.07
CA PHE A 297 15.26 10.40 -0.91
C PHE A 297 14.63 11.33 -1.95
N ARG A 298 14.32 10.81 -3.13
CA ARG A 298 13.52 11.50 -4.14
C ARG A 298 12.04 11.27 -3.89
N PRO A 299 11.14 12.21 -4.27
CA PRO A 299 9.69 12.04 -4.11
C PRO A 299 9.14 10.73 -4.70
N THR A 300 9.79 10.19 -5.73
CA THR A 300 9.41 8.95 -6.43
C THR A 300 10.02 7.68 -5.84
N ASP A 301 11.11 7.77 -5.07
CA ASP A 301 11.71 6.61 -4.40
C ASP A 301 10.69 6.00 -3.46
N PHE A 302 10.66 4.69 -3.23
CA PHE A 302 9.76 4.12 -2.22
C PHE A 302 10.28 4.41 -0.81
N THR A 303 9.42 4.94 0.06
CA THR A 303 9.67 5.10 1.50
C THR A 303 8.39 4.77 2.27
N GLN A 304 8.56 4.39 3.53
CA GLN A 304 7.42 4.07 4.40
C GLN A 304 6.51 5.29 4.56
N VAL A 305 5.19 5.10 4.42
CA VAL A 305 4.25 6.22 4.43
C VAL A 305 4.09 6.89 5.79
N ASN A 306 4.56 6.24 6.87
CA ASN A 306 4.41 6.68 8.26
C ASN A 306 5.78 6.64 8.93
N HIS A 307 6.54 7.75 8.82
CA HIS A 307 7.91 7.83 9.34
C HIS A 307 8.02 7.53 10.85
N PRO A 308 7.11 8.00 11.73
CA PRO A 308 7.13 7.60 13.14
C PRO A 308 7.05 6.09 13.36
N ILE A 309 6.17 5.39 12.64
CA ILE A 309 6.08 3.92 12.73
C ILE A 309 7.29 3.24 12.12
N ASN A 310 7.82 3.75 11.00
CA ASN A 310 9.03 3.22 10.39
C ASN A 310 10.22 3.23 11.37
N ARG A 311 10.41 4.30 12.15
CA ARG A 311 11.46 4.36 13.17
C ARG A 311 11.34 3.22 14.19
N VAL A 312 10.13 2.95 14.67
CA VAL A 312 9.87 1.86 15.62
C VAL A 312 10.03 0.49 14.95
N LEU A 313 9.61 0.35 13.70
CA LEU A 313 9.78 -0.86 12.90
C LEU A 313 11.27 -1.20 12.70
N VAL A 314 12.08 -0.24 12.26
CA VAL A 314 13.54 -0.39 12.11
C VAL A 314 14.17 -0.80 13.44
N SER A 315 13.88 -0.05 14.52
CA SER A 315 14.36 -0.38 15.87
C SER A 315 14.02 -1.81 16.28
N ARG A 316 12.75 -2.20 16.09
CA ARG A 316 12.26 -3.53 16.46
C ARG A 316 12.90 -4.62 15.60
N ALA A 317 13.03 -4.40 14.30
CA ALA A 317 13.63 -5.35 13.37
C ALA A 317 15.09 -5.61 13.73
N LEU A 318 15.89 -4.56 13.99
CA LEU A 318 17.29 -4.71 14.39
C LEU A 318 17.43 -5.42 15.75
N ARG A 319 16.59 -5.10 16.74
CA ARG A 319 16.60 -5.81 18.04
C ARG A 319 16.22 -7.27 17.93
N LEU A 320 15.22 -7.59 17.10
CA LEU A 320 14.84 -8.99 16.84
C LEU A 320 15.95 -9.71 16.09
N LEU A 321 16.52 -9.08 15.06
CA LEU A 321 17.61 -9.63 14.27
C LEU A 321 18.87 -9.82 15.11
N ALA A 322 19.09 -8.95 16.11
CA ALA A 322 20.19 -8.96 17.09
C ALA A 322 21.61 -9.06 16.49
N PRO A 323 21.97 -8.24 15.49
CA PRO A 323 23.27 -8.32 14.83
C PRO A 323 24.41 -8.07 15.82
N ALA A 324 25.52 -8.80 15.65
CA ALA A 324 26.78 -8.58 16.37
C ALA A 324 27.79 -7.84 15.48
N ALA A 325 28.78 -7.19 16.10
CA ALA A 325 29.86 -6.48 15.39
C ALA A 325 30.74 -7.40 14.52
N THR A 326 30.62 -8.72 14.67
CA THR A 326 31.29 -9.73 13.84
C THR A 326 30.40 -10.27 12.72
N ASP A 327 29.10 -9.95 12.73
CA ASP A 327 28.16 -10.54 11.78
C ASP A 327 28.28 -9.90 10.40
N ARG A 328 28.10 -10.74 9.38
CA ARG A 328 27.79 -10.31 8.01
C ARG A 328 26.29 -10.48 7.79
N VAL A 329 25.62 -9.38 7.44
CA VAL A 329 24.15 -9.35 7.33
C VAL A 329 23.74 -9.16 5.88
N LEU A 330 22.73 -9.91 5.43
CA LEU A 330 22.11 -9.74 4.12
C LEU A 330 20.76 -9.03 4.27
N ASP A 331 20.57 -7.91 3.57
CA ASP A 331 19.31 -7.16 3.51
C ASP A 331 18.71 -7.32 2.10
N LEU A 332 17.64 -8.11 2.01
CA LEU A 332 16.96 -8.45 0.76
C LEU A 332 15.77 -7.53 0.54
N PHE A 333 15.64 -7.01 -0.69
CA PHE A 333 14.69 -5.96 -1.08
C PHE A 333 14.98 -4.65 -0.33
N CYS A 334 16.27 -4.29 -0.26
CA CYS A 334 16.75 -3.23 0.65
C CYS A 334 16.28 -1.82 0.26
N GLY A 335 15.75 -1.62 -0.96
CA GLY A 335 15.37 -0.31 -1.47
C GLY A 335 16.50 0.70 -1.36
N ILE A 336 16.22 1.85 -0.74
CA ILE A 336 17.22 2.92 -0.49
C ILE A 336 18.05 2.72 0.79
N GLY A 337 17.96 1.53 1.41
CA GLY A 337 18.76 1.14 2.57
C GLY A 337 18.13 1.36 3.94
N ASN A 338 16.78 1.38 4.03
CA ASN A 338 16.02 1.68 5.26
C ASN A 338 16.47 0.87 6.49
N PHE A 339 16.81 -0.41 6.28
CA PHE A 339 17.39 -1.27 7.31
C PHE A 339 18.91 -1.42 7.15
N THR A 340 19.43 -1.45 5.92
CA THR A 340 20.85 -1.63 5.61
C THR A 340 21.74 -0.63 6.35
N LEU A 341 21.39 0.65 6.31
CA LEU A 341 22.22 1.72 6.90
C LEU A 341 22.26 1.65 8.44
N PRO A 342 21.11 1.50 9.14
CA PRO A 342 21.11 1.19 10.57
C PRO A 342 21.89 -0.07 10.93
N LEU A 343 21.78 -1.14 10.15
CA LEU A 343 22.52 -2.39 10.38
C LEU A 343 24.03 -2.17 10.28
N ALA A 344 24.48 -1.31 9.37
CA ALA A 344 25.90 -0.99 9.17
C ALA A 344 26.53 -0.21 10.33
N ARG A 345 25.73 0.36 11.24
CA ARG A 345 26.23 0.93 12.50
C ARG A 345 26.56 -0.13 13.55
N VAL A 346 26.08 -1.36 13.38
CA VAL A 346 26.14 -2.41 14.41
C VAL A 346 26.89 -3.65 13.93
N ALA A 347 26.70 -4.06 12.68
CA ALA A 347 27.31 -5.25 12.09
C ALA A 347 28.70 -4.97 11.49
N ARG A 348 29.48 -6.03 11.22
CA ARG A 348 30.77 -5.90 10.52
C ARG A 348 30.58 -5.36 9.10
N GLU A 349 29.64 -5.98 8.40
CA GLU A 349 29.35 -5.75 6.98
C GLU A 349 27.88 -6.05 6.72
N VAL A 350 27.26 -5.24 5.87
CA VAL A 350 25.88 -5.43 5.41
C VAL A 350 25.84 -5.40 3.88
N VAL A 351 25.22 -6.39 3.28
CA VAL A 351 25.01 -6.46 1.83
C VAL A 351 23.53 -6.22 1.54
N GLY A 352 23.21 -5.14 0.83
CA GLY A 352 21.87 -4.85 0.34
C GLY A 352 21.65 -5.40 -1.07
N ILE A 353 20.56 -6.13 -1.31
CA ILE A 353 20.16 -6.55 -2.65
C ILE A 353 18.80 -5.97 -3.00
N GLU A 354 18.70 -5.35 -4.16
CA GLU A 354 17.51 -4.67 -4.66
C GLU A 354 17.34 -4.93 -6.17
N GLY A 355 16.11 -4.91 -6.69
CA GLY A 355 15.82 -5.16 -8.12
C GLY A 355 15.98 -3.94 -9.02
N SER A 356 16.32 -2.77 -8.46
CA SER A 356 16.45 -1.51 -9.19
C SER A 356 17.83 -0.88 -9.01
N GLU A 357 18.56 -0.69 -10.11
CA GLU A 357 19.85 0.01 -10.12
C GLU A 357 19.75 1.45 -9.61
N VAL A 358 18.61 2.11 -9.86
CA VAL A 358 18.38 3.48 -9.38
C VAL A 358 18.31 3.50 -7.85
N LEU A 359 17.67 2.50 -7.24
CA LEU A 359 17.55 2.39 -5.80
C LEU A 359 18.87 1.94 -5.14
N THR A 360 19.63 1.03 -5.75
CA THR A 360 20.95 0.64 -5.23
C THR A 360 21.94 1.81 -5.29
N ALA A 361 21.94 2.59 -6.38
CA ALA A 361 22.74 3.81 -6.48
C ALA A 361 22.31 4.85 -5.42
N ARG A 362 21.00 4.98 -5.15
CA ARG A 362 20.49 5.84 -4.07
C ARG A 362 20.92 5.33 -2.69
N ALA A 363 20.88 4.03 -2.45
CA ALA A 363 21.28 3.41 -1.20
C ALA A 363 22.77 3.60 -0.93
N LEU A 364 23.62 3.46 -1.95
CA LEU A 364 25.06 3.75 -1.86
C LEU A 364 25.31 5.23 -1.53
N ALA A 365 24.67 6.15 -2.23
CA ALA A 365 24.79 7.59 -1.94
C ALA A 365 24.32 7.93 -0.51
N ASN A 366 23.27 7.26 -0.03
CA ASN A 366 22.84 7.38 1.36
C ASN A 366 23.88 6.80 2.33
N ALA A 367 24.49 5.66 2.01
CA ALA A 367 25.54 5.07 2.85
C ALA A 367 26.77 5.99 2.96
N GLU A 368 27.16 6.64 1.85
CA GLU A 368 28.22 7.65 1.82
C GLU A 368 27.84 8.87 2.67
N ALA A 369 26.64 9.42 2.48
CA ALA A 369 26.13 10.58 3.22
C ALA A 369 26.06 10.35 4.74
N ASN A 370 25.91 9.10 5.18
CA ASN A 370 25.87 8.70 6.59
C ASN A 370 27.22 8.17 7.12
N GLY A 371 28.26 8.11 6.28
CA GLY A 371 29.58 7.61 6.67
C GLY A 371 29.59 6.13 7.02
N VAL A 372 28.73 5.32 6.41
CA VAL A 372 28.65 3.85 6.61
C VAL A 372 29.02 3.06 5.35
N ALA A 373 29.40 3.72 4.26
CA ALA A 373 29.78 3.08 3.00
C ALA A 373 30.87 2.01 3.14
N GLY A 374 31.82 2.18 4.08
CA GLY A 374 32.87 1.19 4.35
C GLY A 374 32.38 -0.13 4.97
N HIS A 375 31.12 -0.17 5.45
CA HIS A 375 30.48 -1.34 6.04
C HIS A 375 29.31 -1.86 5.19
N THR A 376 29.06 -1.26 4.03
CA THR A 376 27.92 -1.63 3.17
C THR A 376 28.36 -1.92 1.75
N SER A 377 27.71 -2.89 1.12
CA SER A 377 27.74 -3.04 -0.34
C SER A 377 26.33 -3.25 -0.88
N PHE A 378 26.09 -2.88 -2.14
CA PHE A 378 24.78 -2.99 -2.79
C PHE A 378 24.90 -3.71 -4.13
N ALA A 379 23.95 -4.61 -4.41
CA ALA A 379 23.89 -5.31 -5.69
C ALA A 379 22.47 -5.23 -6.29
N CYS A 380 22.40 -4.98 -7.60
CA CYS A 380 21.14 -5.02 -8.32
C CYS A 380 20.86 -6.44 -8.83
N ARG A 381 19.82 -7.11 -8.31
CA ARG A 381 19.40 -8.46 -8.74
C ARG A 381 17.89 -8.65 -8.62
N ASN A 382 17.31 -9.42 -9.54
CA ASN A 382 15.91 -9.80 -9.47
C ASN A 382 15.68 -10.89 -8.40
N LEU A 383 15.28 -10.48 -7.21
CA LEU A 383 15.01 -11.40 -6.09
C LEU A 383 13.74 -12.26 -6.27
N PHE A 384 12.92 -12.00 -7.30
CA PHE A 384 11.78 -12.87 -7.64
C PHE A 384 12.18 -14.12 -8.44
N GLU A 385 13.42 -14.16 -8.94
CA GLU A 385 13.96 -15.26 -9.76
C GLU A 385 15.24 -15.85 -9.13
N VAL A 386 15.59 -15.44 -7.91
CA VAL A 386 16.79 -15.90 -7.22
C VAL A 386 16.75 -17.41 -6.96
N THR A 387 17.86 -18.08 -7.22
CA THR A 387 18.06 -19.52 -7.04
C THR A 387 18.93 -19.82 -5.81
N ALA A 388 19.04 -21.10 -5.44
CA ALA A 388 19.97 -21.55 -4.41
C ALA A 388 21.43 -21.22 -4.78
N ASP A 389 21.80 -21.40 -6.04
CA ASP A 389 23.16 -21.11 -6.52
C ASP A 389 23.49 -19.63 -6.45
N ASP A 390 22.53 -18.75 -6.75
CA ASP A 390 22.70 -17.31 -6.58
C ASP A 390 22.99 -16.93 -5.13
N LEU A 391 22.29 -17.53 -4.16
CA LEU A 391 22.52 -17.29 -2.74
C LEU A 391 23.86 -17.88 -2.27
N ARG A 392 24.23 -19.09 -2.72
CA ARG A 392 25.54 -19.70 -2.45
C ARG A 392 26.68 -18.81 -2.94
N ALA A 393 26.53 -18.24 -4.13
CA ALA A 393 27.55 -17.38 -4.74
C ALA A 393 27.80 -16.08 -3.94
N LEU A 394 26.87 -15.65 -3.10
CA LEU A 394 27.06 -14.50 -2.20
C LEU A 394 27.90 -14.84 -0.95
N GLY A 395 28.15 -16.13 -0.71
CA GLY A 395 28.88 -16.64 0.45
C GLY A 395 28.05 -16.69 1.73
N HIS A 396 28.73 -16.86 2.87
CA HIS A 396 28.09 -16.96 4.18
C HIS A 396 27.61 -15.61 4.71
N PHE A 397 26.44 -15.63 5.36
CA PHE A 397 25.89 -14.54 6.15
C PHE A 397 25.30 -15.10 7.45
N ASP A 398 25.52 -14.39 8.54
CA ASP A 398 25.05 -14.78 9.86
C ASP A 398 23.54 -14.53 10.02
N ARG A 399 23.03 -13.48 9.37
CA ARG A 399 21.67 -12.93 9.55
C ARG A 399 21.07 -12.43 8.25
N PHE A 400 19.77 -12.63 8.06
CA PHE A 400 19.02 -12.06 6.94
C PHE A 400 17.93 -11.10 7.43
N LEU A 401 17.76 -9.98 6.75
CA LEU A 401 16.57 -9.14 6.80
C LEU A 401 15.87 -9.20 5.43
N ILE A 402 14.56 -9.37 5.43
CA ILE A 402 13.76 -9.52 4.22
C ILE A 402 12.55 -8.59 4.31
N ASP A 403 12.42 -7.62 3.39
CA ASP A 403 11.27 -6.70 3.31
C ASP A 403 10.70 -6.64 1.88
N PRO A 404 10.08 -7.72 1.37
CA PRO A 404 9.61 -7.78 0.00
C PRO A 404 8.32 -6.96 -0.21
N PRO A 405 7.98 -6.66 -1.48
CA PRO A 405 6.67 -6.09 -1.80
C PRO A 405 5.55 -7.12 -1.59
N ARG A 406 4.32 -6.77 -2.03
CA ARG A 406 3.08 -7.51 -1.70
C ARG A 406 3.10 -8.97 -2.18
N GLU A 407 3.89 -9.26 -3.20
CA GLU A 407 4.11 -10.57 -3.81
C GLU A 407 4.83 -11.55 -2.86
N GLY A 408 5.54 -11.04 -1.85
CA GLY A 408 6.40 -11.81 -0.94
C GLY A 408 7.74 -12.19 -1.57
N ALA A 409 8.51 -13.00 -0.86
CA ALA A 409 9.86 -13.45 -1.20
C ALA A 409 9.88 -14.96 -1.50
N LEU A 410 8.95 -15.42 -2.34
CA LEU A 410 8.76 -16.86 -2.62
C LEU A 410 10.03 -17.52 -3.16
N ALA A 411 10.73 -16.87 -4.09
CA ALA A 411 11.96 -17.40 -4.68
C ALA A 411 13.08 -17.53 -3.64
N VAL A 412 13.27 -16.51 -2.79
CA VAL A 412 14.19 -16.56 -1.64
C VAL A 412 13.85 -17.73 -0.71
N ALA A 413 12.57 -17.89 -0.34
CA ALA A 413 12.16 -18.97 0.56
C ALA A 413 12.40 -20.36 -0.05
N LYS A 414 12.15 -20.54 -1.35
CA LYS A 414 12.45 -21.78 -2.08
C LYS A 414 13.96 -22.05 -2.17
N ALA A 415 14.76 -21.02 -2.45
CA ALA A 415 16.21 -21.14 -2.51
C ALA A 415 16.80 -21.57 -1.16
N LEU A 416 16.33 -20.98 -0.05
CA LEU A 416 16.75 -21.37 1.30
C LEU A 416 16.31 -22.81 1.65
N ALA A 417 15.11 -23.22 1.24
CA ALA A 417 14.63 -24.58 1.41
C ALA A 417 15.46 -25.60 0.62
N GLU A 418 15.88 -25.25 -0.59
CA GLU A 418 16.76 -26.09 -1.41
C GLU A 418 18.16 -26.23 -0.81
N ILE A 419 18.76 -25.12 -0.33
CA ILE A 419 20.04 -25.16 0.39
C ILE A 419 19.92 -26.06 1.63
N ALA A 420 18.85 -25.92 2.41
CA ALA A 420 18.62 -26.74 3.59
C ALA A 420 18.49 -28.23 3.28
N ARG A 421 17.75 -28.60 2.22
CA ARG A 421 17.54 -30.00 1.82
C ARG A 421 18.80 -30.64 1.24
N SER A 422 19.53 -29.89 0.42
CA SER A 422 20.78 -30.38 -0.17
C SER A 422 21.89 -30.53 0.87
N GLY A 423 21.84 -29.73 1.95
CA GLY A 423 22.92 -29.65 2.93
C GLY A 423 24.18 -28.97 2.38
N ASP A 424 24.10 -28.41 1.18
CA ASP A 424 25.21 -27.78 0.49
C ASP A 424 24.98 -26.27 0.45
N GLY A 425 25.66 -25.55 1.33
CA GLY A 425 25.66 -24.09 1.40
C GLY A 425 25.27 -23.54 2.78
N PRO A 426 25.66 -22.28 3.06
CA PRO A 426 25.37 -21.64 4.34
C PRO A 426 23.91 -21.20 4.44
N LEU A 427 23.35 -21.31 5.65
CA LEU A 427 22.05 -20.74 6.02
C LEU A 427 22.23 -19.77 7.18
N PRO A 428 21.52 -18.62 7.20
CA PRO A 428 21.58 -17.71 8.34
C PRO A 428 20.98 -18.34 9.59
N LYS A 429 21.56 -18.06 10.75
CA LYS A 429 21.02 -18.55 12.04
C LYS A 429 19.70 -17.88 12.41
N ARG A 430 19.51 -16.64 11.97
CA ARG A 430 18.35 -15.83 12.34
C ARG A 430 17.94 -14.91 11.21
N MET A 431 16.63 -14.79 11.00
CA MET A 431 16.04 -13.94 9.98
C MET A 431 14.90 -13.11 10.53
N VAL A 432 14.84 -11.85 10.12
CA VAL A 432 13.66 -10.99 10.31
C VAL A 432 13.00 -10.76 8.97
N TYR A 433 11.71 -11.05 8.90
CA TYR A 433 10.87 -10.86 7.72
C TYR A 433 9.83 -9.79 8.03
N VAL A 434 9.87 -8.67 7.30
CA VAL A 434 8.84 -7.62 7.30
C VAL A 434 7.95 -7.83 6.09
N SER A 435 6.63 -7.68 6.23
CA SER A 435 5.70 -7.92 5.12
C SER A 435 4.47 -7.02 5.18
N CYS A 436 4.10 -6.45 4.04
CA CYS A 436 2.83 -5.73 3.86
C CYS A 436 1.65 -6.63 3.45
N ASN A 437 1.85 -7.96 3.39
CA ASN A 437 0.80 -8.92 3.02
C ASN A 437 0.90 -10.21 3.86
N PRO A 438 -0.01 -10.42 4.84
CA PRO A 438 0.05 -11.58 5.73
C PRO A 438 -0.15 -12.93 5.01
N ALA A 439 -0.84 -12.96 3.87
CA ALA A 439 -1.05 -14.20 3.13
C ALA A 439 0.23 -14.70 2.45
N THR A 440 1.00 -13.80 1.83
CA THR A 440 2.28 -14.16 1.20
C THR A 440 3.36 -14.41 2.25
N LEU A 441 3.37 -13.67 3.36
CA LEU A 441 4.19 -13.99 4.53
C LEU A 441 3.91 -15.41 5.02
N ALA A 442 2.63 -15.80 5.19
CA ALA A 442 2.29 -17.14 5.65
C ALA A 442 2.77 -18.24 4.68
N ARG A 443 2.56 -18.05 3.37
CA ARG A 443 3.09 -18.96 2.35
C ARG A 443 4.60 -19.15 2.47
N ASP A 444 5.35 -18.05 2.53
CA ASP A 444 6.81 -18.08 2.57
C ASP A 444 7.31 -18.67 3.89
N ALA A 445 6.69 -18.29 5.02
CA ALA A 445 6.96 -18.84 6.34
C ALA A 445 6.76 -20.37 6.39
N GLY A 446 5.75 -20.89 5.69
CA GLY A 446 5.51 -22.32 5.56
C GLY A 446 6.73 -23.04 4.95
N LEU A 447 7.29 -22.51 3.86
CA LEU A 447 8.51 -23.08 3.25
C LEU A 447 9.71 -22.99 4.20
N LEU A 448 9.90 -21.83 4.85
CA LEU A 448 11.03 -21.63 5.76
C LEU A 448 11.00 -22.61 6.94
N VAL A 449 9.82 -22.86 7.51
CA VAL A 449 9.69 -23.76 8.66
C VAL A 449 9.69 -25.22 8.23
N HIS A 450 8.84 -25.60 7.29
CA HIS A 450 8.62 -27.01 6.95
C HIS A 450 9.70 -27.60 6.07
N GLU A 451 10.39 -26.77 5.26
CA GLU A 451 11.39 -27.25 4.30
C GLU A 451 12.80 -26.73 4.58
N ALA A 452 12.94 -25.50 5.10
CA ALA A 452 14.25 -24.93 5.44
C ALA A 452 14.66 -25.12 6.91
N GLY A 453 13.83 -25.78 7.73
CA GLY A 453 14.13 -26.16 9.11
C GLY A 453 14.28 -25.00 10.10
N TYR A 454 13.66 -23.85 9.82
CA TYR A 454 13.57 -22.76 10.78
C TYR A 454 12.41 -22.96 11.75
N ARG A 455 12.44 -22.24 12.86
CA ARG A 455 11.33 -22.08 13.81
C ARG A 455 10.78 -20.67 13.73
N LEU A 456 9.46 -20.53 13.68
CA LEU A 456 8.78 -19.24 13.79
C LEU A 456 8.75 -18.80 15.26
N LYS A 457 9.81 -18.11 15.70
CA LYS A 457 10.00 -17.67 17.09
C LYS A 457 8.99 -16.62 17.51
N GLY A 458 8.59 -15.75 16.59
CA GLY A 458 7.52 -14.81 16.89
C GLY A 458 7.03 -14.04 15.69
N ALA A 459 5.82 -13.53 15.81
CA ALA A 459 5.21 -12.68 14.79
C ALA A 459 4.27 -11.65 15.42
N GLY A 460 4.09 -10.51 14.77
CA GLY A 460 3.11 -9.50 15.17
C GLY A 460 2.88 -8.45 14.11
N VAL A 461 1.85 -7.63 14.30
CA VAL A 461 1.48 -6.60 13.31
C VAL A 461 2.10 -5.25 13.57
N VAL A 462 2.25 -4.51 12.48
CA VAL A 462 2.68 -3.12 12.42
C VAL A 462 1.52 -2.31 11.85
N ASN A 463 0.94 -1.41 12.64
CA ASN A 463 -0.16 -0.56 12.19
C ASN A 463 0.39 0.65 11.42
N MET A 464 1.02 0.39 10.27
CA MET A 464 1.59 1.43 9.39
C MET A 464 0.51 2.29 8.73
N PHE A 465 -0.67 1.69 8.45
CA PHE A 465 -1.80 2.33 7.79
C PHE A 465 -3.08 2.32 8.66
N PRO A 466 -3.15 3.09 9.77
CA PRO A 466 -4.36 3.28 10.55
C PRO A 466 -5.58 3.65 9.68
N HIS A 467 -6.76 3.18 10.06
CA HIS A 467 -8.04 3.39 9.37
C HIS A 467 -8.18 2.71 7.99
N THR A 468 -7.21 1.89 7.60
CA THR A 468 -7.26 1.03 6.41
C THR A 468 -7.15 -0.43 6.81
N SER A 469 -7.61 -1.33 5.95
CA SER A 469 -7.50 -2.77 6.15
C SER A 469 -6.11 -3.35 5.87
N HIS A 470 -5.14 -2.52 5.45
CA HIS A 470 -3.77 -3.00 5.23
C HIS A 470 -3.17 -3.51 6.54
N VAL A 471 -2.58 -4.71 6.45
CA VAL A 471 -1.90 -5.38 7.55
C VAL A 471 -0.43 -5.49 7.18
N GLU A 472 0.40 -4.76 7.90
CA GLU A 472 1.84 -4.97 7.86
C GLU A 472 2.25 -5.81 9.06
N SER A 473 3.27 -6.64 8.89
CA SER A 473 3.64 -7.70 9.82
C SER A 473 5.15 -7.82 9.91
N ILE A 474 5.63 -8.29 11.05
CA ILE A 474 7.03 -8.65 11.28
C ILE A 474 7.07 -10.06 11.89
N ALA A 475 7.99 -10.89 11.39
CA ALA A 475 8.21 -12.25 11.86
C ALA A 475 9.71 -12.50 12.11
N LEU A 476 10.00 -13.29 13.14
CA LEU A 476 11.34 -13.75 13.51
C LEU A 476 11.44 -15.25 13.27
N PHE A 477 12.44 -15.65 12.51
CA PHE A 477 12.81 -17.03 12.27
C PHE A 477 14.18 -17.34 12.85
N GLU A 478 14.34 -18.50 13.47
CA GLU A 478 15.62 -18.98 13.98
C GLU A 478 15.88 -20.42 13.57
N ARG A 479 17.15 -20.73 13.39
CA ARG A 479 17.66 -22.07 13.15
C ARG A 479 18.84 -22.30 14.08
N ASP A 480 18.94 -23.52 14.60
CA ASP A 480 19.98 -23.94 15.54
C ASP A 480 21.33 -24.18 14.84
#